data_AF-A0A7C7IF79-F1
#
_entry.id   AF-A0A7C7IF79-F1
#
_cell.length_a   1.000
_cell.length_b   1.000
_cell.length_c   1.000
_cell.angle_alpha   90.00
_cell.angle_beta   90.00
_cell.angle_gamma   90.00
#
_symmetry.space_group_name_H-M   'P 1'
#
loop_
_entity.id
_entity.type
_entity.pdbx_description
1 polymer ?
#
loop_
_entity_poly.entity_id
_entity_poly.type
_entity_poly.pdbx_seq_one_letter_code
_entity_poly.pdbx_strand_id
1 'polypeptide(L)' 'MVKSIGLILILLAFLILSGYGVYEMLHDEELSKLMKFSLTGLYFGFIVIFVGVLTQRLKERKSDKYIGVEK' A
#
# COMPACT_ATOMS: atom_id res chain seq x y z
N MET A 1 -17.45 -11.44 7.51
CA MET A 1 -17.60 -10.17 8.28
C MET A 1 -16.36 -9.86 9.13
N VAL A 2 -15.98 -10.71 10.09
CA VAL A 2 -14.78 -10.50 10.95
C VAL A 2 -13.48 -10.40 10.13
N LYS A 3 -13.32 -11.26 9.11
CA LYS A 3 -12.17 -11.22 8.17
C LYS A 3 -12.02 -9.86 7.46
N SER A 4 -13.13 -9.19 7.15
CA SER A 4 -13.12 -7.89 6.46
C SER A 4 -12.72 -6.74 7.39
N ILE A 5 -13.17 -6.76 8.66
CA ILE A 5 -12.81 -5.75 9.66
C ILE A 5 -11.34 -5.86 10.06
N GLY A 6 -10.84 -7.07 10.29
CA GLY A 6 -9.42 -7.28 10.61
C GLY A 6 -8.50 -6.77 9.49
N LEU A 7 -8.88 -7.00 8.23
CA LEU A 7 -8.14 -6.47 7.08
C LEU A 7 -8.14 -4.93 7.05
N ILE A 8 -9.30 -4.30 7.30
CA ILE A 8 -9.41 -2.84 7.35
C ILE A 8 -8.50 -2.25 8.43
N LEU A 9 -8.49 -2.85 9.63
CA LEU A 9 -7.64 -2.40 10.73
C LEU A 9 -6.14 -2.54 10.39
N ILE A 10 -5.75 -3.65 9.76
CA ILE A 10 -4.37 -3.87 9.31
C ILE A 10 -3.97 -2.83 8.25
N LEU A 11 -4.83 -2.58 7.26
CA LEU A 11 -4.57 -1.57 6.23
C LEU A 11 -4.46 -0.17 6.84
N LEU A 12 -5.32 0.17 7.79
CA LEU A 12 -5.28 1.46 8.48
C LEU A 12 -4.00 1.61 9.30
N ALA A 13 -3.63 0.58 10.09
CA ALA A 13 -2.40 0.58 10.87
C ALA A 13 -1.15 0.68 9.98
N PHE A 14 -1.13 -0.06 8.86
CA PHE A 14 -0.07 0.03 7.87
C PHE A 14 0.06 1.44 7.30
N LEU A 15 -1.07 2.10 7.00
CA LEU A 15 -1.10 3.45 6.44
C LEU A 15 -0.56 4.49 7.44
N ILE A 16 -0.95 4.38 8.72
CA ILE A 16 -0.47 5.24 9.80
C ILE A 16 1.03 5.03 10.02
N LEU A 17 1.49 3.78 10.14
CA LEU A 17 2.90 3.45 10.37
C LEU A 17 3.77 3.91 9.20
N SER A 18 3.33 3.68 7.96
CA SER A 18 4.06 4.13 6.77
C SER A 18 4.12 5.65 6.71
N GLY A 19 3.01 6.35 7.00
CA GLY A 19 2.96 7.81 7.03
C GLY A 19 3.89 8.41 8.10
N TYR A 20 3.84 7.87 9.31
CA TYR A 20 4.72 8.30 10.40
C TYR A 20 6.19 7.99 10.11
N GLY A 21 6.50 6.81 9.54
CA GLY A 21 7.86 6.46 9.14
C GLY A 21 8.44 7.40 8.07
N VAL A 22 7.62 7.83 7.10
CA VAL A 22 8.02 8.86 6.13
C VAL A 22 8.25 10.21 6.82
N TYR A 23 7.37 10.59 7.75
CA TYR A 23 7.52 11.84 8.51
C TYR A 23 8.84 11.87 9.29
N GLU A 24 9.13 10.83 10.08
CA GLU A 24 10.38 10.70 10.85
C GLU A 24 11.60 10.73 9.93
N MET A 25 11.60 9.95 8.84
CA MET A 25 12.69 9.93 7.86
C MET A 25 13.00 11.34 7.29
N LEU A 26 11.97 12.16 7.07
CA LEU A 26 12.16 13.51 6.55
C LEU A 26 12.77 14.46 7.59
N HIS A 27 12.39 14.32 8.85
CA HIS A 27 12.80 15.23 9.95
C HIS A 27 14.06 14.77 10.70
N ASP A 28 14.50 13.52 10.52
CA ASP A 28 15.73 13.01 11.12
C ASP A 28 16.97 13.61 10.43
N GLU A 29 17.68 14.50 11.13
CA GLU A 29 18.92 15.13 10.63
C GLU A 29 20.14 14.20 10.69
N GLU A 30 20.10 13.15 11.50
CA GLU A 30 21.18 12.17 11.65
C GLU A 30 21.16 11.15 10.49
N LEU A 31 20.01 10.96 9.86
CA LEU A 31 19.87 10.04 8.74
C LEU A 31 20.59 10.55 7.48
N SER A 32 21.56 9.76 7.01
CA SER A 32 22.32 10.10 5.79
C SER A 32 21.42 10.34 4.57
N LYS A 33 21.85 11.25 3.69
CA LYS A 33 21.13 11.56 2.43
C LYS A 33 20.94 10.33 1.55
N LEU A 34 21.92 9.43 1.50
CA LEU A 34 21.83 8.19 0.74
C LEU A 34 20.73 7.28 1.30
N MET A 35 20.66 7.14 2.63
CA MET A 35 19.59 6.36 3.27
C MET A 35 18.21 6.95 2.99
N LYS A 36 18.04 8.28 3.11
CA LYS A 36 16.78 8.96 2.74
C LYS A 36 16.39 8.69 1.29
N PHE A 37 17.35 8.75 0.37
CA PHE A 37 17.11 8.47 -1.05
C PHE A 37 16.69 7.00 -1.27
N SER A 38 17.41 6.05 -0.67
CA SER A 38 17.09 4.62 -0.76
C SER A 38 15.71 4.29 -0.21
N LEU A 39 15.36 4.83 0.96
CA LEU A 39 14.03 4.66 1.57
C LEU A 39 12.93 5.29 0.73
N THR A 40 13.16 6.48 0.17
CA THR A 40 12.21 7.12 -0.75
C THR A 40 11.96 6.23 -1.97
N GLY A 41 13.02 5.67 -2.56
CA GLY A 41 12.91 4.72 -3.67
C GLY A 41 12.12 3.46 -3.28
N LEU A 42 12.31 2.94 -2.07
CA LEU A 42 11.58 1.79 -1.56
C LEU A 42 10.08 2.09 -1.41
N TYR A 43 9.71 3.20 -0.75
CA TYR A 43 8.32 3.63 -0.63
C TYR A 43 7.67 3.84 -2.00
N PHE A 44 8.38 4.51 -2.92
CA PHE A 44 7.89 4.73 -4.27
C PHE A 44 7.66 3.40 -5.03
N GLY A 45 8.60 2.46 -4.93
CA GLY A 45 8.47 1.13 -5.51
C GLY A 45 7.23 0.39 -5.00
N PHE A 46 6.98 0.43 -3.68
CA PHE A 46 5.77 -0.16 -3.11
C PHE A 46 4.49 0.48 -3.63
N ILE A 47 4.45 1.81 -3.74
CA ILE A 47 3.29 2.53 -4.29
C ILE A 47 3.03 2.11 -5.74
N VAL A 48 4.07 2.06 -6.57
CA VAL A 48 3.95 1.65 -7.98
C VAL A 48 3.41 0.22 -8.09
N ILE A 49 3.95 -0.72 -7.32
CA ILE A 49 3.48 -2.12 -7.32
C ILE A 49 2.03 -2.20 -6.83
N PHE A 50 1.72 -1.52 -5.73
CA PHE A 50 0.37 -1.53 -5.15
C PHE A 50 -0.67 -0.98 -6.13
N VAL A 51 -0.40 0.17 -6.75
CA VAL A 51 -1.28 0.76 -7.78
C VAL A 51 -1.38 -0.15 -8.99
N GLY A 52 -0.29 -0.78 -9.43
CA GLY A 52 -0.29 -1.76 -10.52
C GLY A 52 -1.23 -2.94 -10.23
N VAL A 53 -1.11 -3.56 -9.06
CA VAL A 53 -1.98 -4.68 -8.65
C VAL A 53 -3.43 -4.21 -8.46
N LEU A 54 -3.66 -3.04 -7.85
CA LEU A 54 -5.00 -2.51 -7.63
C LEU A 54 -5.70 -2.23 -8.96
N THR A 55 -5.04 -1.57 -9.89
CA THR A 55 -5.59 -1.29 -11.22
C THR A 55 -5.87 -2.57 -12.00
N GLN A 56 -4.98 -3.57 -11.92
CA GLN A 56 -5.22 -4.89 -12.50
C GLN A 56 -6.49 -5.53 -11.92
N ARG A 57 -6.62 -5.60 -10.59
CA ARG A 57 -7.81 -6.18 -9.93
C ARG A 57 -9.10 -5.44 -10.27
N LEU A 58 -9.05 -4.10 -10.36
CA LEU A 58 -10.21 -3.30 -10.73
C LEU A 58 -10.64 -3.55 -12.18
N LYS A 59 -9.69 -3.82 -13.09
CA LYS A 59 -9.99 -4.22 -14.48
C LYS A 59 -10.59 -5.62 -14.53
N GLU A 60 -9.96 -6.60 -13.88
CA GLU A 60 -10.43 -7.98 -13.84
C GLU A 60 -11.85 -8.09 -13.28
N ARG A 61 -12.16 -7.35 -12.20
CA ARG A 61 -13.51 -7.30 -11.63
C ARG A 61 -14.57 -6.76 -12.60
N LYS A 62 -14.21 -5.88 -13.54
CA LYS A 62 -15.16 -5.32 -14.52
C LYS A 62 -15.44 -6.29 -15.67
N SER A 63 -14.48 -7.14 -16.02
CA SER A 63 -14.58 -8.07 -17.14
C SER A 63 -14.97 -9.49 -16.75
N ASP A 64 -15.16 -9.75 -15.45
CA ASP A 64 -15.43 -11.08 -14.95
C ASP A 64 -16.88 -11.51 -15.28
N LYS A 65 -16.98 -12.43 -16.25
CA LYS A 65 -18.21 -13.01 -16.78
C LYS A 65 -18.93 -13.92 -15.77
N TYR A 66 -18.26 -14.35 -14.70
CA TYR A 66 -18.81 -15.28 -13.71
C TYR A 66 -19.34 -14.58 -12.45
N ILE A 67 -19.24 -13.25 -12.36
CA ILE A 67 -19.84 -12.47 -11.27
C ILE A 67 -21.36 -12.68 -11.27
N GLY A 68 -21.86 -13.43 -10.29
CA GLY A 68 -23.29 -13.71 -10.10
C GLY A 68 -23.81 -14.98 -10.77
N VAL A 69 -22.94 -15.78 -11.40
CA VAL A 69 -23.32 -17.07 -12.00
C VAL A 69 -23.17 -18.24 -11.02
N GLU A 70 -22.19 -18.18 -10.11
CA GLU A 70 -22.06 -19.14 -9.02
C GLU A 70 -22.83 -18.62 -7.78
N LYS A 71 -23.82 -19.40 -7.35
CA LYS A 71 -24.55 -19.26 -6.08
C LYS A 71 -24.23 -20.46 -5.19
#